data_AF-A0A955GXK6-F1
#
_entry.id   AF-A0A955GXK6-F1
#
_cell.length_a   1.000
_cell.length_b   1.000
_cell.length_c   1.000
_cell.angle_alpha   90.00
_cell.angle_beta   90.00
_cell.angle_gamma   90.00
#
_symmetry.space_group_name_H-M   'P 1'
#
loop_
_entity.id
_entity.type
_entity.pdbx_description
1 polymer ?
#
loop_
_entity_poly.entity_id
_entity_poly.type
_entity_poly.pdbx_seq_one_letter_code
_entity_poly.pdbx_strand_id
1 'polypeptide(L)'
;GLMAVIKYNHPSWNWLDVKASLRQTASNWNTGYNSATYGFGVVSYASSTALTDGEIKLQPPVARTTTNAFGQNTFTLYPYKQTRRVKEVLFQFDSNPGFQPGELSLNDITTTHSGTKIMEYSDLTATSTLAPIITAFSDKYFAWFTADDANDNTADFSRIDTYSVLGPLSQNQIEFHSYFNILTPTNNSVTSDLPTFTWSEPSSYFGISKYQLYIDGSLHTDNITGTTTTIVTPLSDGSHTWYIVAVNGNGATSSSQSTRTIQVNSGYTESQIWYVDNVLGNDLNDGSESSPWGTIAKAVSVAQPGNTVIIVKNDGVPYREDISPTPVALGDPNITFRGIDAQNKPDILGSQDVSHPSVGGWTAYGGGNPNTYQKSIISAGVLATGPSINSLEKKVRNSTSQNSLNEGEWYSTGVTVYYRLDTGEDINTLHIEAGKENYGLFCMAGNTFKDLVVKYANQIGVLIADRCIGEGLEIADNGATGAYLFNTSPSTNTGSILRYSTVDNNSTDGVYMANLKNAQLYNNVIRGNGTGIDVNNGTNDTSIRNNILIDNTKNIEFNIGGALTNFVASHNNWSNGTVDSHW
;
A
#
# COMPACT_ATOMS: atom_id res chain seq x y z
N GLY A 1 -8.82 -11.87 51.77
CA GLY A 1 -9.27 -12.20 53.13
C GLY A 1 -10.77 -12.02 53.26
N LEU A 2 -11.21 -10.81 53.59
CA LEU A 2 -12.62 -10.48 53.88
C LEU A 2 -13.64 -11.04 52.86
N MET A 3 -13.47 -10.69 51.59
CA MET A 3 -14.36 -11.14 50.51
C MET A 3 -14.43 -12.67 50.39
N ALA A 4 -13.31 -13.36 50.62
CA ALA A 4 -13.27 -14.82 50.53
C ALA A 4 -14.09 -15.48 51.65
N VAL A 5 -14.10 -14.88 52.85
CA VAL A 5 -14.91 -15.40 53.96
C VAL A 5 -16.40 -15.16 53.70
N ILE A 6 -16.78 -13.98 53.20
CA ILE A 6 -18.17 -13.74 52.78
C ILE A 6 -18.57 -14.72 51.69
N LYS A 7 -17.70 -14.94 50.67
CA LYS A 7 -17.96 -15.90 49.60
C LYS A 7 -18.09 -17.35 50.09
N TYR A 8 -17.34 -17.73 51.12
CA TYR A 8 -17.43 -19.04 51.75
C TYR A 8 -18.77 -19.22 52.48
N ASN A 9 -19.22 -18.20 53.21
CA ASN A 9 -20.50 -18.21 53.93
C ASN A 9 -21.71 -18.14 52.98
N HIS A 10 -21.52 -17.58 51.78
CA HIS A 10 -22.54 -17.41 50.75
C HIS A 10 -22.14 -18.10 49.44
N PRO A 11 -22.23 -19.44 49.36
CA PRO A 11 -21.75 -20.20 48.21
C PRO A 11 -22.54 -19.94 46.92
N SER A 12 -23.79 -19.45 47.00
CA SER A 12 -24.59 -19.04 45.83
C SER A 12 -24.12 -17.71 45.21
N TRP A 13 -23.52 -16.81 46.00
CA TRP A 13 -23.15 -15.46 45.55
C TRP A 13 -21.95 -15.48 44.63
N ASN A 14 -22.00 -14.77 43.51
CA ASN A 14 -20.79 -14.55 42.75
C ASN A 14 -19.92 -13.44 43.39
N TRP A 15 -18.72 -13.21 42.85
CA TRP A 15 -17.80 -12.21 43.41
C TRP A 15 -18.32 -10.77 43.37
N LEU A 16 -19.27 -10.46 42.49
CA LEU A 16 -19.90 -9.15 42.39
C LEU A 16 -21.06 -8.99 43.37
N ASP A 17 -21.78 -10.07 43.70
CA ASP A 17 -22.73 -10.09 44.82
C ASP A 17 -22.01 -9.86 46.16
N VAL A 18 -20.85 -10.49 46.35
CA VAL A 18 -19.97 -10.25 47.52
C VAL A 18 -19.47 -8.81 47.60
N LYS A 19 -19.18 -8.17 46.45
CA LYS A 19 -18.82 -6.75 46.43
C LYS A 19 -20.02 -5.86 46.73
N ALA A 20 -21.20 -6.21 46.22
CA ALA A 20 -22.44 -5.46 46.45
C ALA A 20 -22.83 -5.48 47.93
N SER A 21 -22.75 -6.64 48.61
CA SER A 21 -23.04 -6.77 50.05
C SER A 21 -22.10 -5.92 50.92
N LEU A 22 -20.81 -5.87 50.57
CA LEU A 22 -19.85 -4.99 51.23
C LEU A 22 -20.15 -3.50 51.00
N ARG A 23 -20.49 -3.12 49.76
CA ARG A 23 -20.82 -1.73 49.43
C ARG A 23 -22.08 -1.25 50.15
N GLN A 24 -23.13 -2.08 50.21
CA GLN A 24 -24.42 -1.69 50.80
C GLN A 24 -24.41 -1.51 52.30
N THR A 25 -23.38 -2.01 52.98
CA THR A 25 -23.20 -1.85 54.43
C THR A 25 -22.15 -0.82 54.79
N ALA A 26 -21.65 -0.08 53.79
CA ALA A 26 -20.65 0.93 53.99
C ALA A 26 -21.25 2.24 54.55
N SER A 27 -20.48 2.96 55.37
CA SER A 27 -20.96 4.16 56.09
C SER A 27 -21.55 5.27 55.20
N ASN A 28 -21.09 5.37 53.94
CA ASN A 28 -21.55 6.39 52.99
C ASN A 28 -22.55 5.83 51.98
N TRP A 29 -23.13 4.64 52.22
CA TRP A 29 -24.11 4.05 51.29
C TRP A 29 -25.25 5.01 50.97
N ASN A 30 -25.80 5.69 51.98
CA ASN A 30 -26.93 6.61 51.83
C ASN A 30 -26.57 7.96 51.17
N THR A 31 -25.28 8.24 50.99
CA THR A 31 -24.79 9.48 50.37
C THR A 31 -24.00 9.24 49.09
N GLY A 32 -23.87 7.98 48.67
CA GLY A 32 -23.19 7.57 47.45
C GLY A 32 -21.67 7.51 47.58
N TYR A 33 -21.01 7.29 46.43
CA TYR A 33 -19.56 7.22 46.36
C TYR A 33 -18.93 8.60 46.60
N ASN A 34 -18.00 8.69 47.56
CA ASN A 34 -17.23 9.90 47.79
C ASN A 34 -15.94 9.86 46.97
N SER A 35 -15.81 10.74 45.98
CA SER A 35 -14.63 10.83 45.11
C SER A 35 -13.40 11.38 45.83
N ALA A 36 -13.55 12.22 46.85
CA ALA A 36 -12.44 12.77 47.61
C ALA A 36 -11.76 11.73 48.53
N THR A 37 -12.53 10.75 49.01
CA THR A 37 -12.02 9.66 49.87
C THR A 37 -11.95 8.30 49.17
N TYR A 38 -12.21 8.27 47.86
CA TYR A 38 -12.15 7.11 46.99
C TYR A 38 -12.94 5.88 47.52
N GLY A 39 -14.16 6.08 48.01
CA GLY A 39 -14.95 4.94 48.49
C GLY A 39 -16.32 5.25 49.08
N PHE A 40 -17.03 4.18 49.46
CA PHE A 40 -18.29 4.23 50.21
C PHE A 40 -18.08 4.29 51.73
N GLY A 41 -16.85 4.57 52.19
CA GLY A 41 -16.51 4.61 53.60
C GLY A 41 -16.24 3.23 54.21
N VAL A 42 -16.49 3.10 55.52
CA VAL A 42 -16.14 1.90 56.29
C VAL A 42 -17.23 0.84 56.11
N VAL A 43 -16.84 -0.36 55.67
CA VAL A 43 -17.74 -1.51 55.48
C VAL A 43 -18.00 -2.25 56.79
N SER A 44 -19.23 -2.69 57.02
CA SER A 44 -19.57 -3.57 58.15
C SER A 44 -19.57 -5.03 57.72
N TYR A 45 -18.52 -5.77 58.09
CA TYR A 45 -18.42 -7.20 57.79
C TYR A 45 -19.57 -8.03 58.38
N ALA A 46 -19.92 -7.78 59.64
CA ALA A 46 -20.99 -8.49 60.33
C ALA A 46 -22.33 -8.28 59.62
N SER A 47 -22.64 -7.02 59.25
CA SER A 47 -23.83 -6.70 58.47
C SER A 47 -23.79 -7.31 57.08
N SER A 48 -22.63 -7.30 56.41
CA SER A 48 -22.49 -7.86 55.05
C SER A 48 -22.74 -9.37 55.03
N THR A 49 -22.31 -10.07 56.07
CA THR A 49 -22.43 -11.51 56.18
C THR A 49 -23.84 -11.95 56.57
N ALA A 50 -24.62 -11.06 57.23
CA ALA A 50 -25.98 -11.35 57.68
C ALA A 50 -27.03 -11.22 56.57
N LEU A 51 -26.68 -10.64 55.42
CA LEU A 51 -27.59 -10.47 54.28
C LEU A 51 -27.91 -11.80 53.60
N THR A 52 -29.12 -11.92 53.07
CA THR A 52 -29.61 -13.03 52.24
C THR A 52 -29.65 -12.65 50.76
N ASP A 53 -29.83 -13.65 49.87
CA ASP A 53 -29.82 -13.46 48.41
C ASP A 53 -30.81 -12.38 47.92
N GLY A 54 -31.99 -12.27 48.56
CA GLY A 54 -33.00 -11.25 48.24
C GLY A 54 -32.73 -9.86 48.80
N GLU A 55 -31.73 -9.71 49.68
CA GLU A 55 -31.38 -8.44 50.33
C GLU A 55 -30.19 -7.75 49.67
N ILE A 56 -29.51 -8.40 48.73
CA ILE A 56 -28.41 -7.78 47.96
C ILE A 56 -29.01 -6.87 46.89
N LYS A 57 -28.71 -5.58 47.00
CA LYS A 57 -29.19 -4.56 46.07
C LYS A 57 -28.43 -4.59 44.74
N LEU A 58 -29.17 -4.45 43.65
CA LEU A 58 -28.63 -4.26 42.30
C LEU A 58 -27.76 -3.01 42.25
N GLN A 59 -26.55 -3.18 41.72
CA GLN A 59 -25.58 -2.13 41.47
C GLN A 59 -25.72 -1.71 40.00
N PRO A 60 -25.71 -0.40 39.69
CA PRO A 60 -25.70 0.03 38.31
C PRO A 60 -24.39 -0.41 37.64
N PRO A 61 -24.40 -0.64 36.32
CA PRO A 61 -23.18 -0.83 35.57
C PRO A 61 -22.33 0.45 35.64
N VAL A 62 -21.02 0.29 35.48
CA VAL A 62 -20.19 1.46 35.18
C VAL A 62 -20.38 1.76 33.69
N ALA A 63 -20.68 3.00 33.34
CA ALA A 63 -20.80 3.42 31.95
C ALA A 63 -19.86 4.59 31.67
N ARG A 64 -19.32 4.64 30.45
CA ARG A 64 -18.58 5.79 29.94
C ARG A 64 -19.22 6.25 28.65
N THR A 65 -19.23 7.56 28.43
CA THR A 65 -19.68 8.15 27.16
C THR A 65 -18.48 8.68 26.38
N THR A 66 -18.49 8.44 25.08
CA THR A 66 -17.54 9.01 24.12
C THR A 66 -18.28 9.43 22.87
N THR A 67 -17.86 10.53 22.24
CA THR A 67 -18.40 10.95 20.95
C THR A 67 -17.52 10.41 19.83
N ASN A 68 -18.10 9.72 18.86
CA ASN A 68 -17.36 9.21 17.71
C ASN A 68 -17.09 10.31 16.65
N ALA A 69 -16.38 9.97 15.58
CA ALA A 69 -16.02 10.90 14.52
C ALA A 69 -17.23 11.49 13.74
N PHE A 70 -18.43 10.92 13.92
CA PHE A 70 -19.67 11.39 13.29
C PHE A 70 -20.50 12.25 14.24
N GLY A 71 -20.00 12.54 15.45
CA GLY A 71 -20.75 13.29 16.47
C GLY A 71 -21.75 12.44 17.25
N GLN A 72 -21.75 11.12 17.08
CA GLN A 72 -22.64 10.21 17.81
C GLN A 72 -22.05 9.88 19.18
N ASN A 73 -22.87 10.03 20.22
CA ASN A 73 -22.56 9.57 21.57
C ASN A 73 -22.68 8.04 21.63
N THR A 74 -21.63 7.43 22.16
CA THR A 74 -21.51 5.98 22.35
C THR A 74 -21.33 5.69 23.83
N PHE A 75 -21.99 4.64 24.31
CA PHE A 75 -22.00 4.23 25.71
C PHE A 75 -21.22 2.94 25.85
N THR A 76 -20.08 3.01 26.52
CA THR A 76 -19.30 1.82 26.88
C THR A 76 -19.74 1.35 28.26
N LEU A 77 -20.43 0.21 28.28
CA LEU A 77 -20.97 -0.44 29.46
C LEU A 77 -19.96 -1.42 30.05
N TYR A 78 -19.86 -1.41 31.37
CA TYR A 78 -19.14 -2.40 32.17
C TYR A 78 -20.14 -3.03 33.14
N PRO A 79 -20.89 -4.05 32.68
CA PRO A 79 -21.96 -4.66 33.47
C PRO A 79 -21.47 -5.24 34.80
N TYR A 80 -22.22 -4.97 35.88
CA TYR A 80 -22.03 -5.65 37.15
C TYR A 80 -22.82 -6.96 37.11
N LYS A 81 -22.15 -8.08 36.78
CA LYS A 81 -22.76 -9.42 36.72
C LYS A 81 -23.17 -9.95 38.10
N GLN A 82 -24.16 -9.34 38.74
CA GLN A 82 -24.80 -9.90 39.94
C GLN A 82 -25.67 -11.09 39.58
N THR A 83 -25.94 -11.97 40.54
CA THR A 83 -26.78 -13.15 40.29
C THR A 83 -28.21 -12.78 39.91
N ARG A 84 -28.73 -11.68 40.49
CA ARG A 84 -30.04 -11.12 40.13
C ARG A 84 -30.06 -10.40 38.77
N ARG A 85 -28.92 -10.10 38.15
CA ARG A 85 -28.91 -9.34 36.88
C ARG A 85 -29.53 -10.16 35.74
N VAL A 86 -30.55 -9.59 35.10
CA VAL A 86 -31.14 -10.10 33.85
C VAL A 86 -30.75 -9.23 32.66
N LYS A 87 -30.80 -7.91 32.78
CA LYS A 87 -30.50 -6.97 31.67
C LYS A 87 -29.97 -5.63 32.17
N GLU A 88 -29.48 -4.82 31.24
CA GLU A 88 -29.19 -3.40 31.43
C GLU A 88 -30.22 -2.56 30.67
N VAL A 89 -30.62 -1.42 31.23
CA VAL A 89 -31.58 -0.51 30.61
C VAL A 89 -31.05 0.92 30.67
N LEU A 90 -31.05 1.61 29.53
CA LEU A 90 -30.66 3.00 29.42
C LEU A 90 -31.90 3.89 29.53
N PHE A 91 -31.86 4.88 30.43
CA PHE A 91 -32.84 5.94 30.51
C PHE A 91 -32.20 7.30 30.24
N GLN A 92 -32.98 8.19 29.62
CA GLN A 92 -32.69 9.60 29.39
C GLN A 92 -33.50 10.47 30.36
N PHE A 93 -32.91 11.56 30.84
CA PHE A 93 -33.52 12.50 31.78
C PHE A 93 -33.33 13.93 31.31
N ASP A 94 -34.32 14.79 31.58
CA ASP A 94 -34.29 16.23 31.24
C ASP A 94 -33.42 17.06 32.20
N SER A 95 -33.11 16.50 33.37
CA SER A 95 -32.23 17.09 34.37
C SER A 95 -31.46 15.97 35.08
N ASN A 96 -30.41 16.32 35.83
CA ASN A 96 -29.64 15.33 36.58
C ASN A 96 -30.54 14.62 37.61
N PRO A 97 -30.78 13.30 37.50
CA PRO A 97 -31.69 12.57 38.41
C PRO A 97 -31.15 12.42 39.83
N GLY A 98 -29.89 12.80 40.07
CA GLY A 98 -29.25 12.75 41.37
C GLY A 98 -28.98 11.34 41.87
N PHE A 99 -28.35 11.25 43.05
CA PHE A 99 -28.10 9.98 43.72
C PHE A 99 -29.41 9.41 44.30
N GLN A 100 -29.68 8.13 44.06
CA GLN A 100 -30.77 7.39 44.68
C GLN A 100 -30.18 6.20 45.47
N PRO A 101 -30.48 6.05 46.77
CA PRO A 101 -29.85 5.01 47.60
C PRO A 101 -30.48 3.61 47.46
N GLY A 102 -31.72 3.52 46.99
CA GLY A 102 -32.49 2.29 46.89
C GLY A 102 -32.59 1.77 45.45
N GLU A 103 -33.00 0.51 45.31
CA GLU A 103 -33.55 0.02 44.04
C GLU A 103 -34.83 0.80 43.71
N LEU A 104 -35.09 0.95 42.41
CA LEU A 104 -36.18 1.75 41.88
C LEU A 104 -37.14 0.86 41.10
N SER A 105 -38.43 1.15 41.17
CA SER A 105 -39.40 0.61 40.21
C SER A 105 -39.36 1.39 38.89
N LEU A 106 -39.95 0.83 37.82
CA LEU A 106 -40.15 1.57 36.57
C LEU A 106 -40.90 2.90 36.81
N ASN A 107 -41.87 2.91 37.71
CA ASN A 107 -42.65 4.11 38.03
C ASN A 107 -41.80 5.17 38.74
N ASP A 108 -40.87 4.76 39.61
CA ASP A 108 -39.94 5.72 40.23
C ASP A 108 -39.06 6.39 39.17
N ILE A 109 -38.53 5.61 38.23
CA ILE A 109 -37.68 6.15 37.15
C ILE A 109 -38.48 7.08 36.23
N THR A 110 -39.64 6.62 35.74
CA THR A 110 -40.39 7.31 34.69
C THR A 110 -41.26 8.46 35.22
N THR A 111 -41.93 8.27 36.36
CA THR A 111 -42.85 9.26 36.92
C THR A 111 -42.16 10.17 37.93
N THR A 112 -41.43 9.61 38.90
CA THR A 112 -40.80 10.42 39.97
C THR A 112 -39.58 11.19 39.45
N HIS A 113 -38.79 10.56 38.58
CA HIS A 113 -37.55 11.16 38.04
C HIS A 113 -37.63 11.60 36.58
N SER A 114 -38.80 11.47 35.92
CA SER A 114 -39.00 11.88 34.52
C SER A 114 -38.06 11.19 33.52
N GLY A 115 -37.68 9.94 33.80
CA GLY A 115 -36.84 9.13 32.94
C GLY A 115 -37.60 8.58 31.73
N THR A 116 -37.03 8.69 30.54
CA THR A 116 -37.53 8.06 29.32
C THR A 116 -36.62 6.89 28.93
N LYS A 117 -37.19 5.70 28.79
CA LYS A 117 -36.44 4.51 28.39
C LYS A 117 -35.96 4.63 26.95
N ILE A 118 -34.69 4.34 26.70
CA ILE A 118 -34.04 4.43 25.38
C ILE A 118 -33.79 3.05 24.78
N MET A 119 -33.13 2.16 25.52
CA MET A 119 -32.81 0.82 25.03
C MET A 119 -32.66 -0.19 26.17
N GLU A 120 -32.68 -1.46 25.81
CA GLU A 120 -32.30 -2.58 26.67
C GLU A 120 -31.10 -3.33 26.09
N TYR A 121 -30.31 -3.94 26.95
CA TYR A 121 -29.17 -4.77 26.60
C TYR A 121 -29.11 -6.00 27.50
N SER A 122 -29.32 -7.19 26.93
CA SER A 122 -29.48 -8.45 27.68
C SER A 122 -28.29 -9.42 27.55
N ASP A 123 -27.21 -9.04 26.86
CA ASP A 123 -26.05 -9.93 26.74
C ASP A 123 -25.41 -10.18 28.12
N LEU A 124 -24.99 -11.43 28.34
CA LEU A 124 -24.42 -11.94 29.58
C LEU A 124 -22.89 -11.85 29.59
N THR A 125 -22.25 -11.39 28.52
CA THR A 125 -20.80 -11.46 28.34
C THR A 125 -20.17 -10.17 27.81
N ALA A 126 -19.24 -9.61 28.60
CA ALA A 126 -18.28 -8.54 28.28
C ALA A 126 -18.76 -7.07 28.34
N THR A 127 -17.75 -6.19 28.34
CA THR A 127 -17.87 -4.75 28.11
C THR A 127 -18.34 -4.50 26.68
N SER A 128 -19.32 -3.62 26.50
CA SER A 128 -19.89 -3.34 25.17
C SER A 128 -20.03 -1.86 24.92
N THR A 129 -19.70 -1.43 23.71
CA THR A 129 -19.92 -0.06 23.25
C THR A 129 -21.18 -0.02 22.38
N LEU A 130 -22.18 0.73 22.84
CA LEU A 130 -23.49 0.83 22.19
C LEU A 130 -23.71 2.25 21.68
N ALA A 131 -24.41 2.38 20.55
CA ALA A 131 -24.74 3.67 19.94
C ALA A 131 -26.27 3.79 19.71
N PRO A 132 -27.10 3.74 20.77
CA PRO A 132 -28.54 3.56 20.65
C PRO A 132 -29.30 4.78 20.13
N ILE A 133 -28.67 5.94 20.15
CA ILE A 133 -29.34 7.20 19.84
C ILE A 133 -28.80 7.72 18.52
N ILE A 134 -29.70 7.83 17.56
CA ILE A 134 -29.43 8.40 16.23
C ILE A 134 -30.16 9.74 16.03
N THR A 135 -31.16 10.05 16.85
CA THR A 135 -31.91 11.30 16.82
C THR A 135 -31.17 12.42 17.53
N ALA A 136 -31.50 13.67 17.19
CA ALA A 136 -30.94 14.83 17.88
C ALA A 136 -31.47 14.94 19.33
N PHE A 137 -30.62 15.39 20.24
CA PHE A 137 -30.99 15.77 21.60
C PHE A 137 -30.03 16.85 22.13
N SER A 138 -30.50 17.67 23.08
CA SER A 138 -29.70 18.70 23.74
C SER A 138 -29.85 18.62 25.25
N ASP A 139 -28.72 18.75 25.93
CA ASP A 139 -28.60 18.90 27.38
C ASP A 139 -29.33 17.82 28.19
N LYS A 140 -29.21 16.57 27.75
CA LYS A 140 -29.83 15.41 28.39
C LYS A 140 -28.85 14.67 29.29
N TYR A 141 -29.37 14.07 30.35
CA TYR A 141 -28.63 13.16 31.21
C TYR A 141 -29.04 11.72 30.93
N PHE A 142 -28.13 10.78 31.12
CA PHE A 142 -28.36 9.37 30.87
C PHE A 142 -27.90 8.55 32.06
N ALA A 143 -28.66 7.52 32.43
CA ALA A 143 -28.23 6.55 33.43
C ALA A 143 -28.55 5.14 32.94
N TRP A 144 -27.60 4.24 33.17
CA TRP A 144 -27.77 2.82 32.93
C TRP A 144 -28.15 2.12 34.22
N PHE A 145 -29.14 1.24 34.13
CA PHE A 145 -29.69 0.49 35.25
C PHE A 145 -29.53 -1.00 35.01
N THR A 146 -29.09 -1.71 36.04
CA THR A 146 -29.21 -3.18 36.08
C THR A 146 -30.64 -3.52 36.48
N ALA A 147 -31.30 -4.42 35.77
CA ALA A 147 -32.64 -4.91 36.11
C ALA A 147 -32.62 -6.42 36.36
N ASP A 148 -33.48 -6.90 37.26
CA ASP A 148 -33.57 -8.32 37.67
C ASP A 148 -34.73 -9.11 37.08
N ASP A 149 -35.56 -8.49 36.27
CA ASP A 149 -36.61 -9.14 35.49
C ASP A 149 -36.51 -8.69 34.03
N ALA A 150 -36.87 -9.59 33.11
CA ALA A 150 -37.04 -9.26 31.71
C ALA A 150 -38.25 -8.34 31.50
N ASN A 151 -39.26 -8.40 32.38
CA ASN A 151 -40.43 -7.52 32.34
C ASN A 151 -40.24 -6.29 33.24
N ASP A 152 -40.21 -5.09 32.64
CA ASP A 152 -39.97 -3.83 33.38
C ASP A 152 -41.02 -3.54 34.46
N ASN A 153 -42.25 -4.00 34.28
CA ASN A 153 -43.33 -3.72 35.24
C ASN A 153 -43.17 -4.49 36.56
N THR A 154 -42.38 -5.56 36.56
CA THR A 154 -42.09 -6.40 37.72
C THR A 154 -40.62 -6.35 38.13
N ALA A 155 -39.77 -5.69 37.34
CA ALA A 155 -38.34 -5.55 37.62
C ALA A 155 -38.08 -4.54 38.73
N ASP A 156 -37.13 -4.89 39.59
CA ASP A 156 -36.37 -3.92 40.37
C ASP A 156 -35.21 -3.43 39.51
N PHE A 157 -35.03 -2.11 39.45
CA PHE A 157 -33.90 -1.46 38.81
C PHE A 157 -32.87 -1.08 39.86
N SER A 158 -31.59 -1.15 39.51
CA SER A 158 -30.51 -0.70 40.36
C SER A 158 -30.71 0.73 40.82
N ARG A 159 -30.07 1.07 41.93
CA ARG A 159 -29.98 2.45 42.40
C ARG A 159 -29.28 3.37 41.36
N ILE A 160 -29.43 4.68 41.52
CA ILE A 160 -28.65 5.67 40.75
C ILE A 160 -27.43 6.09 41.57
N ASP A 161 -26.23 5.77 41.08
CA ASP A 161 -24.98 6.23 41.68
C ASP A 161 -24.45 7.49 40.98
N THR A 162 -23.72 8.34 41.69
CA THR A 162 -23.24 9.63 41.16
C THR A 162 -22.36 9.46 39.91
N TYR A 163 -21.59 8.37 39.83
CA TYR A 163 -20.75 8.07 38.66
C TYR A 163 -21.49 7.33 37.53
N SER A 164 -22.75 6.92 37.75
CA SER A 164 -23.57 6.24 36.74
C SER A 164 -24.39 7.21 35.88
N VAL A 165 -24.51 8.47 36.32
CA VAL A 165 -25.15 9.54 35.56
C VAL A 165 -24.15 10.15 34.58
N LEU A 166 -24.50 10.14 33.29
CA LEU A 166 -23.72 10.67 32.19
C LEU A 166 -24.43 11.91 31.64
N GLY A 167 -23.79 13.07 31.71
CA GLY A 167 -24.29 14.30 31.08
C GLY A 167 -24.04 15.57 31.88
N PRO A 168 -24.55 16.72 31.40
CA PRO A 168 -25.43 16.83 30.22
C PRO A 168 -24.70 16.50 28.92
N LEU A 169 -25.38 15.81 28.01
CA LEU A 169 -24.89 15.47 26.67
C LEU A 169 -25.81 16.07 25.62
N SER A 170 -25.22 16.43 24.49
CA SER A 170 -25.92 16.90 23.29
C SER A 170 -25.38 16.17 22.07
N GLN A 171 -26.22 15.97 21.08
CA GLN A 171 -25.85 15.36 19.79
C GLN A 171 -26.84 15.80 18.71
N ASN A 172 -26.33 16.03 17.51
CA ASN A 172 -27.16 16.22 16.32
C ASN A 172 -27.67 14.87 15.79
N GLN A 173 -28.68 14.90 14.93
CA GLN A 173 -29.14 13.69 14.25
C GLN A 173 -27.99 13.07 13.43
N ILE A 174 -27.86 11.76 13.51
CA ILE A 174 -26.80 11.00 12.86
C ILE A 174 -27.38 10.34 11.61
N GLU A 175 -26.96 10.85 10.47
CA GLU A 175 -27.44 10.43 9.16
C GLU A 175 -26.61 9.29 8.57
N PHE A 176 -25.30 9.37 8.75
CA PHE A 176 -24.30 8.42 8.26
C PHE A 176 -23.37 8.02 9.39
N HIS A 177 -22.93 6.77 9.40
CA HIS A 177 -22.02 6.23 10.41
C HIS A 177 -20.80 5.52 9.81
N SER A 178 -20.55 5.73 8.52
CA SER A 178 -19.27 5.48 7.89
C SER A 178 -19.01 6.51 6.77
N TYR A 179 -17.74 6.76 6.52
CA TYR A 179 -17.32 7.46 5.31
C TYR A 179 -17.19 6.48 4.15
N PHE A 180 -17.27 6.98 2.93
CA PHE A 180 -17.04 6.19 1.72
C PHE A 180 -16.17 6.96 0.74
N ASN A 181 -15.63 6.24 -0.25
CA ASN A 181 -14.77 6.85 -1.24
C ASN A 181 -14.93 6.21 -2.63
N ILE A 182 -14.45 6.94 -3.64
CA ILE A 182 -14.46 6.55 -5.04
C ILE A 182 -13.30 5.60 -5.38
N LEU A 183 -13.54 4.66 -6.30
CA LEU A 183 -12.64 3.53 -6.60
C LEU A 183 -12.09 3.57 -8.02
N THR A 184 -12.93 3.64 -9.05
CA THR A 184 -12.50 3.79 -10.46
C THR A 184 -13.37 4.84 -11.18
N PRO A 185 -12.83 5.57 -12.17
CA PRO A 185 -11.43 5.57 -12.59
C PRO A 185 -10.46 6.13 -11.53
N THR A 186 -9.17 5.79 -11.62
CA THR A 186 -8.15 6.30 -10.70
C THR A 186 -7.85 7.77 -10.99
N ASN A 187 -7.24 8.47 -10.04
CA ASN A 187 -6.93 9.89 -10.26
C ASN A 187 -5.96 10.06 -11.43
N ASN A 188 -6.29 10.97 -12.34
CA ASN A 188 -5.61 11.28 -13.60
C ASN A 188 -5.57 10.14 -14.64
N SER A 189 -6.39 9.11 -14.50
CA SER A 189 -6.49 8.05 -15.51
C SER A 189 -7.04 8.58 -16.84
N VAL A 190 -6.48 8.14 -17.96
CA VAL A 190 -7.10 8.29 -19.28
C VAL A 190 -8.27 7.31 -19.42
N THR A 191 -9.37 7.74 -20.02
CA THR A 191 -10.56 6.90 -20.24
C THR A 191 -11.25 7.28 -21.55
N SER A 192 -12.16 6.44 -22.04
CA SER A 192 -13.01 6.79 -23.16
C SER A 192 -13.97 7.93 -22.79
N ASP A 193 -14.75 8.40 -23.76
CA ASP A 193 -15.80 9.40 -23.53
C ASP A 193 -17.01 8.88 -22.74
N LEU A 194 -17.10 7.56 -22.52
CA LEU A 194 -18.14 6.89 -21.72
C LEU A 194 -17.55 6.10 -20.54
N PRO A 195 -16.90 6.77 -19.57
CA PRO A 195 -16.28 6.11 -18.43
C PRO A 195 -17.30 5.38 -17.54
N THR A 196 -16.82 4.29 -16.94
CA THR A 196 -17.52 3.59 -15.85
C THR A 196 -16.93 4.02 -14.50
N PHE A 197 -17.77 4.56 -13.65
CA PHE A 197 -17.43 5.00 -12.31
C PHE A 197 -17.83 3.94 -11.27
N THR A 198 -17.00 3.74 -10.25
CA THR A 198 -17.26 2.84 -9.13
C THR A 198 -16.84 3.46 -7.80
N TRP A 199 -17.51 3.10 -6.70
CA TRP A 199 -17.25 3.61 -5.34
C TRP A 199 -17.54 2.56 -4.27
N SER A 200 -17.14 2.82 -3.03
CA SER A 200 -17.57 2.02 -1.88
C SER A 200 -18.93 2.50 -1.33
N GLU A 201 -19.71 1.60 -0.75
CA GLU A 201 -20.99 1.94 -0.13
C GLU A 201 -20.77 2.57 1.27
N PRO A 202 -21.34 3.76 1.57
CA PRO A 202 -21.43 4.26 2.93
C PRO A 202 -22.52 3.55 3.71
N SER A 203 -22.47 3.67 5.03
CA SER A 203 -23.45 3.12 5.94
C SER A 203 -24.29 4.23 6.54
N SER A 204 -25.62 4.09 6.42
CA SER A 204 -26.60 5.01 6.96
C SER A 204 -27.62 4.27 7.80
N TYR A 205 -28.04 4.87 8.92
CA TYR A 205 -29.12 4.35 9.76
C TYR A 205 -30.49 4.35 9.05
N PHE A 206 -30.64 5.13 7.98
CA PHE A 206 -31.86 5.20 7.17
C PHE A 206 -31.76 4.42 5.85
N GLY A 207 -30.68 3.65 5.66
CA GLY A 207 -30.35 2.99 4.40
C GLY A 207 -29.98 3.98 3.29
N ILE A 208 -29.27 3.52 2.27
CA ILE A 208 -28.98 4.34 1.10
C ILE A 208 -30.15 4.25 0.13
N SER A 209 -30.74 5.40 -0.23
CA SER A 209 -31.83 5.48 -1.18
C SER A 209 -31.32 5.58 -2.62
N LYS A 210 -30.27 6.36 -2.85
CA LYS A 210 -29.65 6.54 -4.18
C LYS A 210 -28.25 7.15 -4.08
N TYR A 211 -27.53 7.11 -5.19
CA TYR A 211 -26.31 7.88 -5.41
C TYR A 211 -26.48 8.88 -6.56
N GLN A 212 -25.65 9.91 -6.51
CA GLN A 212 -25.54 10.98 -7.48
C GLN A 212 -24.08 11.12 -7.94
N LEU A 213 -23.86 11.07 -9.25
CA LEU A 213 -22.57 11.33 -9.85
C LEU A 213 -22.49 12.80 -10.24
N TYR A 214 -21.47 13.48 -9.74
CA TYR A 214 -21.13 14.84 -10.11
C TYR A 214 -19.90 14.84 -10.99
N ILE A 215 -19.95 15.60 -12.09
CA ILE A 215 -18.83 15.85 -13.00
C ILE A 215 -18.66 17.37 -13.13
N ASP A 216 -17.43 17.87 -12.94
CA ASP A 216 -17.09 19.30 -12.98
C ASP A 216 -17.98 20.16 -12.07
N GLY A 217 -18.28 19.62 -10.88
CA GLY A 217 -19.12 20.27 -9.87
C GLY A 217 -20.63 20.24 -10.18
N SER A 218 -21.05 19.71 -11.33
CA SER A 218 -22.45 19.65 -11.75
C SER A 218 -23.01 18.24 -11.63
N LEU A 219 -24.27 18.12 -11.22
CA LEU A 219 -24.96 16.82 -11.17
C LEU A 219 -25.08 16.26 -12.59
N HIS A 220 -24.44 15.13 -12.84
CA HIS A 220 -24.43 14.48 -14.15
C HIS A 220 -25.46 13.33 -14.21
N THR A 221 -25.41 12.42 -13.24
CA THR A 221 -26.31 11.25 -13.18
C THR A 221 -26.94 11.16 -11.79
N ASP A 222 -28.27 10.99 -11.72
CA ASP A 222 -29.04 10.86 -10.48
C ASP A 222 -29.71 9.47 -10.39
N ASN A 223 -30.24 9.15 -9.21
CA ASN A 223 -31.02 7.93 -8.95
C ASN A 223 -30.27 6.61 -9.24
N ILE A 224 -28.96 6.60 -8.98
CA ILE A 224 -28.16 5.39 -9.13
C ILE A 224 -28.41 4.46 -7.92
N THR A 225 -28.78 3.20 -8.17
CA THR A 225 -29.17 2.24 -7.11
C THR A 225 -28.06 1.27 -6.68
N GLY A 226 -26.90 1.30 -7.34
CA GLY A 226 -25.73 0.48 -7.01
C GLY A 226 -24.49 1.33 -6.79
N THR A 227 -23.34 0.68 -6.62
CA THR A 227 -22.04 1.36 -6.42
C THR A 227 -21.21 1.49 -7.71
N THR A 228 -21.89 1.41 -8.86
CA THR A 228 -21.30 1.58 -10.18
C THR A 228 -22.27 2.25 -11.14
N THR A 229 -21.74 3.07 -12.05
CA THR A 229 -22.50 3.62 -13.17
C THR A 229 -21.59 3.88 -14.37
N THR A 230 -22.05 3.51 -15.56
CA THR A 230 -21.47 3.96 -16.83
C THR A 230 -22.32 5.10 -17.33
N ILE A 231 -21.71 6.26 -17.62
CA ILE A 231 -22.46 7.37 -18.18
C ILE A 231 -22.88 7.05 -19.62
N VAL A 232 -24.00 7.62 -20.07
CA VAL A 232 -24.55 7.41 -21.42
C VAL A 232 -24.37 8.61 -22.34
N THR A 233 -24.05 9.77 -21.75
CA THR A 233 -23.72 10.99 -22.48
C THR A 233 -22.20 11.09 -22.54
N PRO A 234 -21.60 11.10 -23.76
CA PRO A 234 -20.17 11.24 -23.90
C PRO A 234 -19.64 12.52 -23.25
N LEU A 235 -18.53 12.42 -22.53
CA LEU A 235 -17.74 13.58 -22.12
C LEU A 235 -16.92 14.09 -23.30
N SER A 236 -16.65 15.40 -23.32
CA SER A 236 -15.69 15.96 -24.26
C SER A 236 -14.28 15.47 -23.95
N ASP A 237 -13.40 15.45 -24.96
CA ASP A 237 -11.98 15.21 -24.72
C ASP A 237 -11.39 16.26 -23.76
N GLY A 238 -10.50 15.82 -22.86
CA GLY A 238 -9.81 16.67 -21.89
C GLY A 238 -10.06 16.29 -20.44
N SER A 239 -9.70 17.20 -19.55
CA SER A 239 -9.69 16.95 -18.10
C SER A 239 -11.05 17.19 -17.47
N HIS A 240 -11.57 16.19 -16.75
CA HIS A 240 -12.84 16.27 -16.00
C HIS A 240 -12.64 15.86 -14.54
N THR A 241 -13.32 16.53 -13.61
CA THR A 241 -13.34 16.17 -12.18
C THR A 241 -14.62 15.43 -11.83
N TRP A 242 -14.57 14.48 -10.89
CA TRP A 242 -15.74 13.73 -10.47
C TRP A 242 -15.73 13.33 -8.99
N TYR A 243 -16.93 13.17 -8.43
CA TYR A 243 -17.17 12.65 -7.09
C TYR A 243 -18.60 12.09 -6.98
N ILE A 244 -18.89 11.39 -5.88
CA ILE A 244 -20.20 10.78 -5.62
C ILE A 244 -20.84 11.41 -4.38
N VAL A 245 -22.16 11.62 -4.44
CA VAL A 245 -23.00 11.94 -3.27
C VAL A 245 -23.97 10.80 -3.03
N ALA A 246 -23.95 10.24 -1.82
CA ALA A 246 -24.94 9.28 -1.35
C ALA A 246 -26.11 10.02 -0.70
N VAL A 247 -27.33 9.61 -1.01
CA VAL A 247 -28.58 10.14 -0.43
C VAL A 247 -29.26 9.00 0.33
N ASN A 248 -29.53 9.21 1.61
CA ASN A 248 -30.17 8.19 2.46
C ASN A 248 -31.70 8.23 2.35
N GLY A 249 -32.39 7.33 3.05
CA GLY A 249 -33.85 7.23 3.07
C GLY A 249 -34.62 8.44 3.62
N ASN A 250 -33.96 9.39 4.31
CA ASN A 250 -34.59 10.61 4.80
C ASN A 250 -34.20 11.87 4.01
N GLY A 251 -33.42 11.71 2.94
CA GLY A 251 -32.98 12.79 2.05
C GLY A 251 -31.69 13.48 2.48
N ALA A 252 -31.04 13.08 3.58
CA ALA A 252 -29.73 13.58 3.94
C ALA A 252 -28.65 13.05 3.00
N THR A 253 -27.61 13.86 2.79
CA THR A 253 -26.55 13.59 1.81
C THR A 253 -25.18 13.45 2.45
N SER A 254 -24.33 12.58 1.90
CA SER A 254 -22.91 12.47 2.24
C SER A 254 -22.08 12.36 0.97
N SER A 255 -21.04 13.18 0.85
CA SER A 255 -20.13 13.14 -0.30
C SER A 255 -19.00 12.13 -0.07
N SER A 256 -18.48 11.57 -1.15
CA SER A 256 -17.23 10.81 -1.12
C SER A 256 -16.09 11.67 -0.57
N GLN A 257 -15.16 11.05 0.15
CA GLN A 257 -14.04 11.78 0.76
C GLN A 257 -13.07 12.39 -0.28
N SER A 258 -13.02 11.83 -1.48
CA SER A 258 -12.16 12.32 -2.56
C SER A 258 -12.96 12.83 -3.74
N THR A 259 -12.37 13.80 -4.43
CA THR A 259 -12.67 14.20 -5.81
C THR A 259 -11.49 13.78 -6.67
N ARG A 260 -11.75 13.18 -7.84
CA ARG A 260 -10.69 12.73 -8.76
C ARG A 260 -10.81 13.42 -10.09
N THR A 261 -9.68 13.56 -10.77
CA THR A 261 -9.59 14.01 -12.15
C THR A 261 -9.48 12.80 -13.07
N ILE A 262 -10.08 12.84 -14.25
CA ILE A 262 -9.89 11.88 -15.36
C ILE A 262 -9.54 12.66 -16.62
N GLN A 263 -8.82 12.02 -17.53
CA GLN A 263 -8.51 12.57 -18.85
C GLN A 263 -9.31 11.80 -19.90
N VAL A 264 -10.31 12.44 -20.48
CA VAL A 264 -11.15 11.83 -21.50
C VAL A 264 -10.47 11.92 -22.85
N ASN A 265 -10.43 10.80 -23.56
CA ASN A 265 -10.07 10.71 -24.97
C ASN A 265 -11.06 9.77 -25.65
N SER A 266 -11.92 10.32 -26.50
CA SER A 266 -12.97 9.60 -27.24
C SER A 266 -12.44 8.47 -28.12
N GLY A 267 -11.16 8.51 -28.52
CA GLY A 267 -10.49 7.44 -29.26
C GLY A 267 -9.89 6.33 -28.39
N TYR A 268 -9.93 6.45 -27.06
CA TYR A 268 -9.28 5.51 -26.15
C TYR A 268 -9.99 4.14 -26.10
N THR A 269 -9.21 3.06 -26.10
CA THR A 269 -9.66 1.69 -25.85
C THR A 269 -8.80 1.01 -24.79
N GLU A 270 -9.31 -0.04 -24.12
CA GLU A 270 -8.52 -0.77 -23.10
C GLU A 270 -7.26 -1.45 -23.67
N SER A 271 -7.18 -1.65 -25.00
CA SER A 271 -6.01 -2.13 -25.74
C SER A 271 -5.29 -1.01 -26.50
N GLN A 272 -5.32 0.22 -25.97
CA GLN A 272 -4.72 1.39 -26.62
C GLN A 272 -3.23 1.19 -26.92
N ILE A 273 -2.83 1.64 -28.11
CA ILE A 273 -1.43 1.74 -28.50
C ILE A 273 -0.99 3.21 -28.40
N TRP A 274 0.10 3.45 -27.68
CA TRP A 274 0.75 4.74 -27.50
C TRP A 274 2.12 4.74 -28.16
N TYR A 275 2.60 5.90 -28.59
CA TYR A 275 3.89 6.07 -29.24
C TYR A 275 4.76 7.08 -28.50
N VAL A 276 6.04 6.75 -28.36
CA VAL A 276 7.09 7.61 -27.81
C VAL A 276 8.19 7.76 -28.84
N ASP A 277 8.57 9.00 -29.14
CA ASP A 277 9.66 9.36 -30.05
C ASP A 277 10.43 10.55 -29.46
N ASN A 278 11.66 10.32 -28.98
CA ASN A 278 12.50 11.36 -28.37
C ASN A 278 13.06 12.40 -29.36
N VAL A 279 12.79 12.28 -30.67
CA VAL A 279 13.22 13.24 -31.71
C VAL A 279 12.02 14.03 -32.23
N LEU A 280 10.93 13.35 -32.59
CA LEU A 280 9.75 13.98 -33.20
C LEU A 280 8.61 14.26 -32.21
N GLY A 281 8.65 13.65 -31.02
CA GLY A 281 7.59 13.73 -30.04
C GLY A 281 7.61 14.96 -29.14
N ASN A 282 6.48 15.19 -28.47
CA ASN A 282 6.29 16.21 -27.45
C ASN A 282 5.31 15.69 -26.40
N ASP A 283 5.58 15.86 -25.11
CA ASP A 283 4.71 15.34 -24.04
C ASP A 283 3.34 16.05 -23.93
N LEU A 284 3.15 17.14 -24.68
CA LEU A 284 1.86 17.80 -24.89
C LEU A 284 1.02 17.14 -25.99
N ASN A 285 1.60 16.23 -26.77
CA ASN A 285 0.89 15.51 -27.81
C ASN A 285 -0.08 14.47 -27.22
N ASP A 286 -0.95 13.92 -28.06
CA ASP A 286 -1.93 12.91 -27.66
C ASP A 286 -1.37 11.50 -27.51
N GLY A 287 -0.12 11.25 -27.94
CA GLY A 287 0.54 9.94 -27.86
C GLY A 287 0.19 9.00 -29.01
N SER A 288 -0.49 9.49 -30.05
CA SER A 288 -0.72 8.75 -31.29
C SER A 288 0.55 8.60 -32.13
N GLU A 289 0.54 7.71 -33.12
CA GLU A 289 1.68 7.52 -34.04
C GLU A 289 2.06 8.81 -34.78
N SER A 290 1.07 9.62 -35.19
CA SER A 290 1.30 10.89 -35.87
C SER A 290 1.69 12.04 -34.94
N SER A 291 1.48 11.88 -33.64
CA SER A 291 1.73 12.89 -32.61
C SER A 291 2.22 12.19 -31.33
N PRO A 292 3.44 11.61 -31.36
CA PRO A 292 3.95 10.79 -30.26
C PRO A 292 4.37 11.65 -29.07
N TRP A 293 4.44 11.04 -27.89
CA TRP A 293 5.06 11.68 -26.73
C TRP A 293 6.58 11.77 -26.91
N GLY A 294 7.19 12.75 -26.25
CA GLY A 294 8.64 12.96 -26.32
C GLY A 294 9.42 12.11 -25.33
N THR A 295 8.78 11.66 -24.25
CA THR A 295 9.44 10.96 -23.14
C THR A 295 8.78 9.64 -22.78
N ILE A 296 9.59 8.72 -22.27
CA ILE A 296 9.12 7.45 -21.69
C ILE A 296 8.37 7.73 -20.39
N ALA A 297 8.81 8.69 -19.59
CA ALA A 297 8.18 9.09 -18.33
C ALA A 297 6.71 9.47 -18.55
N LYS A 298 6.42 10.20 -19.64
CA LYS A 298 5.04 10.50 -20.02
C LYS A 298 4.23 9.23 -20.27
N ALA A 299 4.77 8.30 -21.06
CA ALA A 299 4.09 7.04 -21.35
C ALA A 299 3.84 6.18 -20.10
N VAL A 300 4.84 6.06 -19.24
CA VAL A 300 4.74 5.36 -17.95
C VAL A 300 3.64 5.96 -17.07
N SER A 301 3.45 7.28 -17.09
CA SER A 301 2.42 7.95 -16.28
C SER A 301 0.98 7.77 -16.81
N VAL A 302 0.83 7.41 -18.09
CA VAL A 302 -0.47 7.36 -18.78
C VAL A 302 -0.93 5.93 -19.06
N ALA A 303 -0.01 5.04 -19.42
CA ALA A 303 -0.34 3.68 -19.81
C ALA A 303 -1.04 2.91 -18.68
N GLN A 304 -2.12 2.23 -19.05
CA GLN A 304 -2.94 1.43 -18.13
C GLN A 304 -2.84 -0.06 -18.49
N PRO A 305 -3.22 -0.97 -17.57
CA PRO A 305 -3.24 -2.41 -17.84
C PRO A 305 -3.89 -2.73 -19.19
N GLY A 306 -3.20 -3.52 -20.02
CA GLY A 306 -3.65 -3.88 -21.37
C GLY A 306 -3.18 -2.95 -22.49
N ASN A 307 -2.68 -1.76 -22.16
CA ASN A 307 -2.12 -0.86 -23.16
C ASN A 307 -0.76 -1.35 -23.69
N THR A 308 -0.40 -0.91 -24.88
CA THR A 308 0.93 -1.08 -25.48
C THR A 308 1.56 0.29 -25.73
N VAL A 309 2.82 0.45 -25.35
CA VAL A 309 3.65 1.62 -25.64
C VAL A 309 4.73 1.19 -26.65
N ILE A 310 4.70 1.78 -27.83
CA ILE A 310 5.70 1.64 -28.88
C ILE A 310 6.74 2.74 -28.68
N ILE A 311 7.98 2.34 -28.44
CA ILE A 311 9.13 3.24 -28.30
C ILE A 311 9.89 3.23 -29.62
N VAL A 312 9.94 4.38 -30.28
CA VAL A 312 10.55 4.52 -31.61
C VAL A 312 12.07 4.56 -31.46
N LYS A 313 12.77 3.73 -32.23
CA LYS A 313 14.23 3.77 -32.31
C LYS A 313 14.66 4.97 -33.16
N ASN A 314 15.51 5.81 -32.60
CA ASN A 314 16.19 6.89 -33.31
C ASN A 314 17.69 6.65 -33.30
N ASP A 315 18.29 6.46 -34.48
CA ASP A 315 19.71 6.11 -34.59
C ASP A 315 20.60 7.22 -34.01
N GLY A 316 21.47 6.84 -33.07
CA GLY A 316 22.37 7.77 -32.36
C GLY A 316 21.68 8.69 -31.35
N VAL A 317 20.38 8.52 -31.09
CA VAL A 317 19.62 9.32 -30.12
C VAL A 317 18.92 8.39 -29.12
N PRO A 318 19.64 7.90 -28.09
CA PRO A 318 19.06 6.99 -27.12
C PRO A 318 18.08 7.67 -26.17
N TYR A 319 17.26 6.87 -25.51
CA TYR A 319 16.48 7.29 -24.35
C TYR A 319 17.34 7.20 -23.10
N ARG A 320 17.32 8.24 -22.27
CA ARG A 320 18.11 8.36 -21.03
C ARG A 320 17.22 8.36 -19.78
N GLU A 321 16.14 7.61 -19.88
CA GLU A 321 15.10 7.48 -18.87
C GLU A 321 15.02 6.00 -18.47
N ASP A 322 14.73 5.72 -17.21
CA ASP A 322 14.37 4.39 -16.78
C ASP A 322 12.91 4.08 -17.14
N ILE A 323 12.62 2.83 -17.54
CA ILE A 323 11.24 2.38 -17.73
C ILE A 323 10.76 1.73 -16.44
N SER A 324 9.99 2.48 -15.65
CA SER A 324 9.51 2.08 -14.31
C SER A 324 7.99 2.21 -14.17
N PRO A 325 7.20 1.36 -14.85
CA PRO A 325 5.74 1.41 -14.78
C PRO A 325 5.20 1.03 -13.40
N THR A 326 4.02 1.55 -13.08
CA THR A 326 3.31 1.17 -11.85
C THR A 326 3.02 -0.34 -11.83
N PRO A 327 3.07 -1.00 -10.65
CA PRO A 327 2.71 -2.41 -10.53
C PRO A 327 1.27 -2.66 -11.00
N VAL A 328 1.08 -3.68 -11.85
CA VAL A 328 -0.24 -4.11 -12.33
C VAL A 328 -0.83 -5.15 -11.39
N ALA A 329 -2.13 -5.03 -11.08
CA ALA A 329 -2.81 -5.91 -10.15
C ALA A 329 -2.96 -7.34 -10.71
N LEU A 330 -3.06 -8.31 -9.80
CA LEU A 330 -3.27 -9.71 -10.19
C LEU A 330 -4.63 -9.88 -10.87
N GLY A 331 -4.62 -10.35 -12.11
CA GLY A 331 -5.83 -10.58 -12.92
C GLY A 331 -5.94 -9.62 -14.09
N ASP A 332 -5.36 -8.42 -13.97
CA ASP A 332 -5.33 -7.44 -15.05
C ASP A 332 -4.32 -7.85 -16.15
N PRO A 333 -4.53 -7.43 -17.41
CA PRO A 333 -3.55 -7.63 -18.48
C PRO A 333 -2.30 -6.78 -18.26
N ASN A 334 -1.13 -7.27 -18.68
CA ASN A 334 0.12 -6.53 -18.57
C ASN A 334 0.09 -5.24 -19.41
N ILE A 335 0.77 -4.20 -18.95
CA ILE A 335 1.18 -3.08 -19.83
C ILE A 335 2.40 -3.55 -20.63
N THR A 336 2.41 -3.31 -21.94
CA THR A 336 3.53 -3.71 -22.80
C THR A 336 4.34 -2.50 -23.25
N PHE A 337 5.63 -2.44 -22.91
CA PHE A 337 6.58 -1.46 -23.46
C PHE A 337 7.47 -2.16 -24.48
N ARG A 338 7.51 -1.69 -25.72
CA ARG A 338 8.28 -2.38 -26.76
C ARG A 338 8.83 -1.48 -27.86
N GLY A 339 9.90 -1.94 -28.51
CA GLY A 339 10.28 -1.44 -29.83
C GLY A 339 9.22 -1.78 -30.88
N ILE A 340 9.32 -1.14 -32.06
CA ILE A 340 8.40 -1.40 -33.18
C ILE A 340 8.41 -2.90 -33.53
N ASP A 341 9.60 -3.48 -33.62
CA ASP A 341 9.83 -4.90 -33.89
C ASP A 341 11.23 -5.34 -33.42
N ALA A 342 11.56 -6.62 -33.62
CA ALA A 342 12.82 -7.21 -33.21
C ALA A 342 14.06 -6.69 -33.98
N GLN A 343 13.88 -5.96 -35.09
CA GLN A 343 14.95 -5.32 -35.85
C GLN A 343 15.13 -3.84 -35.46
N ASN A 344 14.08 -3.22 -34.91
CA ASN A 344 14.01 -1.81 -34.56
C ASN A 344 13.91 -1.62 -33.05
N LYS A 345 14.92 -2.10 -32.33
CA LYS A 345 15.01 -2.00 -30.87
C LYS A 345 15.58 -0.63 -30.43
N PRO A 346 14.86 0.18 -29.67
CA PRO A 346 15.38 1.45 -29.15
C PRO A 346 16.43 1.21 -28.06
N ASP A 347 17.43 2.09 -28.01
CA ASP A 347 18.46 2.11 -26.98
C ASP A 347 17.98 2.84 -25.73
N ILE A 348 17.86 2.10 -24.63
CA ILE A 348 17.58 2.61 -23.28
C ILE A 348 18.91 2.63 -22.53
N LEU A 349 19.47 3.83 -22.36
CA LEU A 349 20.74 4.02 -21.67
C LEU A 349 20.50 4.50 -20.23
N GLY A 350 20.94 3.71 -19.26
CA GLY A 350 21.00 4.13 -17.85
C GLY A 350 22.14 5.12 -17.56
N SER A 351 22.77 5.67 -18.59
CA SER A 351 23.91 6.57 -18.51
C SER A 351 23.58 8.00 -18.93
N GLN A 352 24.48 8.91 -18.56
CA GLN A 352 24.49 10.29 -19.05
C GLN A 352 25.76 10.56 -19.88
N ASP A 353 25.61 11.42 -20.88
CA ASP A 353 26.73 11.93 -21.67
C ASP A 353 27.58 12.87 -20.79
N VAL A 354 28.84 12.49 -20.59
CA VAL A 354 29.83 13.25 -19.81
C VAL A 354 31.03 13.66 -20.67
N SER A 355 30.92 13.63 -21.99
CA SER A 355 31.96 14.03 -22.94
C SER A 355 32.51 15.43 -22.65
N HIS A 356 33.73 15.76 -23.06
CA HIS A 356 34.36 17.06 -22.74
C HIS A 356 33.55 18.32 -23.11
N PRO A 357 32.80 18.35 -24.22
CA PRO A 357 31.94 19.50 -24.57
C PRO A 357 30.78 19.76 -23.59
N SER A 358 30.49 18.83 -22.67
CA SER A 358 29.45 19.02 -21.64
C SER A 358 29.95 19.90 -20.48
N VAL A 359 29.02 20.57 -19.79
CA VAL A 359 29.30 21.52 -18.68
C VAL A 359 30.22 20.89 -17.62
N GLY A 360 31.28 21.60 -17.21
CA GLY A 360 32.24 21.13 -16.21
C GLY A 360 33.23 20.07 -16.74
N GLY A 361 33.68 20.23 -17.99
CA GLY A 361 34.53 19.30 -18.75
C GLY A 361 35.72 18.67 -18.02
N TRP A 362 36.26 17.61 -18.63
CA TRP A 362 37.36 16.84 -18.07
C TRP A 362 38.63 17.68 -17.86
N THR A 363 39.29 17.49 -16.71
CA THR A 363 40.54 18.17 -16.37
C THR A 363 41.67 17.17 -16.20
N ALA A 364 42.89 17.54 -16.57
CA ALA A 364 44.05 16.67 -16.39
C ALA A 364 44.29 16.39 -14.90
N TYR A 365 44.48 15.12 -14.56
CA TYR A 365 44.77 14.67 -13.20
C TYR A 365 46.28 14.50 -12.99
N GLY A 366 46.90 15.47 -12.31
CA GLY A 366 48.34 15.47 -12.07
C GLY A 366 48.86 14.47 -11.02
N GLY A 367 47.97 13.76 -10.32
CA GLY A 367 48.34 12.78 -9.29
C GLY A 367 48.54 11.34 -9.79
N GLY A 368 48.18 11.07 -11.05
CA GLY A 368 48.22 9.73 -11.65
C GLY A 368 49.16 9.63 -12.84
N ASN A 369 49.02 8.51 -13.57
CA ASN A 369 49.76 8.27 -14.80
C ASN A 369 49.44 9.35 -15.88
N PRO A 370 50.34 9.60 -16.85
CA PRO A 370 50.07 10.51 -17.97
C PRO A 370 48.76 10.19 -18.69
N ASN A 371 48.12 11.22 -19.25
CA ASN A 371 46.81 11.14 -19.92
C ASN A 371 45.65 10.65 -19.03
N THR A 372 45.79 10.80 -17.70
CA THR A 372 44.67 10.62 -16.79
C THR A 372 43.91 11.93 -16.64
N TYR A 373 42.60 11.85 -16.76
CA TYR A 373 41.67 12.97 -16.60
C TYR A 373 40.69 12.68 -15.47
N GLN A 374 40.13 13.72 -14.89
CA GLN A 374 39.10 13.63 -13.86
C GLN A 374 37.91 14.54 -14.18
N LYS A 375 36.73 14.11 -13.74
CA LYS A 375 35.48 14.88 -13.83
C LYS A 375 34.58 14.57 -12.64
N SER A 376 34.00 15.61 -12.05
CA SER A 376 33.01 15.47 -10.99
C SER A 376 31.65 15.07 -11.58
N ILE A 377 31.07 14.00 -11.04
CA ILE A 377 29.73 13.50 -11.39
C ILE A 377 29.06 12.93 -10.14
N ILE A 378 27.76 12.63 -10.18
CA ILE A 378 27.01 12.19 -8.99
C ILE A 378 27.41 10.77 -8.55
N SER A 379 27.54 9.85 -9.51
CA SER A 379 27.95 8.46 -9.32
C SER A 379 28.30 7.83 -10.67
N ALA A 380 29.08 6.74 -10.64
CA ALA A 380 29.32 5.89 -11.81
C ALA A 380 29.73 4.48 -11.36
N GLY A 381 28.95 3.50 -11.80
CA GLY A 381 29.20 2.06 -11.70
C GLY A 381 29.69 1.48 -13.02
N VAL A 382 29.54 2.23 -14.10
CA VAL A 382 30.03 1.90 -15.44
C VAL A 382 30.49 3.18 -16.15
N LEU A 383 31.52 3.03 -16.99
CA LEU A 383 32.01 4.03 -17.92
C LEU A 383 32.16 3.37 -19.30
N ALA A 384 31.71 4.03 -20.35
CA ALA A 384 31.94 3.61 -21.73
C ALA A 384 32.46 4.78 -22.56
N THR A 385 33.40 4.51 -23.47
CA THR A 385 33.97 5.54 -24.34
C THR A 385 34.05 5.07 -25.78
N GLY A 386 34.11 6.03 -26.70
CA GLY A 386 34.28 5.75 -28.12
C GLY A 386 34.24 7.03 -28.96
N PRO A 387 34.51 6.94 -30.27
CA PRO A 387 34.48 8.10 -31.15
C PRO A 387 33.06 8.68 -31.36
N SER A 388 32.02 7.91 -31.04
CA SER A 388 30.62 8.32 -31.08
C SER A 388 29.77 7.42 -30.18
N ILE A 389 28.52 7.80 -29.97
CA ILE A 389 27.55 7.00 -29.22
C ILE A 389 27.26 5.61 -29.82
N ASN A 390 27.44 5.44 -31.13
CA ASN A 390 27.19 4.18 -31.83
C ASN A 390 28.36 3.18 -31.74
N SER A 391 29.48 3.60 -31.15
CA SER A 391 30.73 2.86 -31.12
C SER A 391 31.34 2.88 -29.72
N LEU A 392 30.49 2.82 -28.70
CA LEU A 392 30.91 2.84 -27.30
C LEU A 392 31.35 1.46 -26.85
N GLU A 393 32.45 1.45 -26.10
CA GLU A 393 32.99 0.27 -25.46
C GLU A 393 33.03 0.47 -23.95
N LYS A 394 32.52 -0.50 -23.19
CA LYS A 394 32.62 -0.51 -21.73
C LYS A 394 34.08 -0.59 -21.31
N LYS A 395 34.51 0.35 -20.46
CA LYS A 395 35.88 0.44 -19.96
C LYS A 395 36.05 -0.29 -18.64
N VAL A 396 37.25 -0.81 -18.42
CA VAL A 396 37.59 -1.63 -17.25
C VAL A 396 37.71 -0.75 -16.01
N ARG A 397 36.98 -1.10 -14.94
CA ARG A 397 37.06 -0.40 -13.66
C ARG A 397 38.24 -0.91 -12.85
N ASN A 398 39.19 -0.05 -12.53
CA ASN A 398 40.26 -0.33 -11.57
C ASN A 398 39.70 -0.27 -10.14
N SER A 399 40.03 -1.24 -9.29
CA SER A 399 39.50 -1.34 -7.92
C SER A 399 40.42 -0.75 -6.84
N THR A 400 41.63 -0.28 -7.19
CA THR A 400 42.66 0.06 -6.20
C THR A 400 42.84 1.57 -6.02
N SER A 401 43.11 2.32 -7.09
CA SER A 401 43.38 3.75 -6.99
C SER A 401 43.33 4.45 -8.34
N GLN A 402 42.93 5.73 -8.31
CA GLN A 402 43.05 6.65 -9.43
C GLN A 402 44.51 6.96 -9.86
N ASN A 403 45.50 6.68 -8.99
CA ASN A 403 46.90 7.01 -9.27
C ASN A 403 47.60 5.97 -10.18
N SER A 404 47.03 4.78 -10.31
CA SER A 404 47.67 3.62 -10.94
C SER A 404 46.85 3.04 -12.11
N LEU A 405 46.08 3.88 -12.79
CA LEU A 405 45.27 3.46 -13.94
C LEU A 405 46.15 3.03 -15.13
N ASN A 406 45.85 1.88 -15.72
CA ASN A 406 46.34 1.50 -17.05
C ASN A 406 45.55 2.25 -18.14
N GLU A 407 46.03 2.23 -19.38
CA GLU A 407 45.30 2.82 -20.51
C GLU A 407 43.95 2.13 -20.68
N GLY A 408 42.90 2.93 -20.92
CA GLY A 408 41.53 2.43 -21.01
C GLY A 408 40.88 2.08 -19.66
N GLU A 409 41.57 2.23 -18.53
CA GLU A 409 40.98 2.01 -17.20
C GLU A 409 40.39 3.28 -16.60
N TRP A 410 39.38 3.10 -15.75
CA TRP A 410 38.77 4.16 -14.96
C TRP A 410 38.66 3.81 -13.48
N TYR A 411 38.53 4.85 -12.64
CA TYR A 411 38.27 4.74 -11.21
C TYR A 411 37.21 5.76 -10.80
N SER A 412 36.46 5.47 -9.73
CA SER A 412 35.49 6.42 -9.17
C SER A 412 35.56 6.45 -7.65
N THR A 413 35.56 7.66 -7.10
CA THR A 413 35.46 7.93 -5.66
C THR A 413 34.01 8.08 -5.20
N GLY A 414 33.05 7.81 -6.08
CA GLY A 414 31.62 8.10 -5.87
C GLY A 414 31.21 9.45 -6.43
N VAL A 415 32.02 10.50 -6.25
CA VAL A 415 31.69 11.87 -6.72
C VAL A 415 32.62 12.42 -7.81
N THR A 416 33.69 11.69 -8.11
CA THR A 416 34.63 12.02 -9.19
C THR A 416 34.99 10.74 -9.92
N VAL A 417 34.92 10.79 -11.25
CA VAL A 417 35.47 9.75 -12.12
C VAL A 417 36.83 10.18 -12.64
N TYR A 418 37.74 9.22 -12.67
CA TYR A 418 39.06 9.31 -13.23
C TYR A 418 39.14 8.34 -14.39
N TYR A 419 39.63 8.79 -15.53
CA TYR A 419 39.78 7.96 -16.71
C TYR A 419 41.15 8.20 -17.33
N ARG A 420 41.89 7.13 -17.60
CA ARG A 420 43.12 7.21 -18.39
C ARG A 420 42.80 6.83 -19.83
N LEU A 421 43.05 7.77 -20.73
CA LEU A 421 42.79 7.59 -22.16
C LEU A 421 43.48 6.33 -22.68
N ASP A 422 42.78 5.63 -23.57
CA ASP A 422 43.33 4.56 -24.38
C ASP A 422 44.23 5.12 -25.49
N THR A 423 45.09 4.28 -26.06
CA THR A 423 45.98 4.69 -27.15
C THR A 423 45.15 5.18 -28.34
N GLY A 424 45.33 6.45 -28.71
CA GLY A 424 44.66 7.08 -29.86
C GLY A 424 43.38 7.85 -29.53
N GLU A 425 42.91 7.81 -28.28
CA GLU A 425 41.80 8.65 -27.84
C GLU A 425 42.25 10.11 -27.60
N ASP A 426 41.36 11.05 -27.87
CA ASP A 426 41.51 12.46 -27.51
C ASP A 426 40.32 12.88 -26.64
N ILE A 427 40.59 13.25 -25.39
CA ILE A 427 39.56 13.64 -24.41
C ILE A 427 38.61 14.71 -24.94
N ASN A 428 39.06 15.58 -25.85
CA ASN A 428 38.26 16.71 -26.35
C ASN A 428 37.22 16.28 -27.38
N THR A 429 37.43 15.15 -28.05
CA THR A 429 36.54 14.62 -29.09
C THR A 429 35.91 13.28 -28.73
N LEU A 430 36.39 12.64 -27.66
CA LEU A 430 35.89 11.36 -27.18
C LEU A 430 34.47 11.50 -26.64
N HIS A 431 33.57 10.62 -27.11
CA HIS A 431 32.26 10.43 -26.51
C HIS A 431 32.41 9.58 -25.25
N ILE A 432 31.84 10.02 -24.13
CA ILE A 432 31.94 9.32 -22.85
C ILE A 432 30.57 9.22 -22.20
N GLU A 433 30.16 8.01 -21.88
CA GLU A 433 28.96 7.69 -21.11
C GLU A 433 29.33 7.22 -19.71
N ALA A 434 28.69 7.79 -18.69
CA ALA A 434 28.82 7.35 -17.31
C ALA A 434 27.45 6.94 -16.75
N GLY A 435 27.39 5.77 -16.12
CA GLY A 435 26.15 5.26 -15.52
C GLY A 435 25.57 6.23 -14.49
N LYS A 436 24.28 6.55 -14.61
CA LYS A 436 23.55 7.50 -13.77
C LYS A 436 22.40 6.81 -13.03
N GLU A 437 21.56 6.09 -13.78
CA GLU A 437 20.40 5.41 -13.23
C GLU A 437 20.79 4.03 -12.73
N ASN A 438 20.22 3.62 -11.59
CA ASN A 438 20.48 2.29 -11.04
C ASN A 438 19.91 1.16 -11.91
N TYR A 439 18.87 1.47 -12.67
CA TYR A 439 18.14 0.53 -13.53
C TYR A 439 17.97 1.13 -14.93
N GLY A 440 18.01 0.29 -15.96
CA GLY A 440 17.44 0.65 -17.26
C GLY A 440 15.95 0.35 -17.31
N LEU A 441 15.56 -0.85 -16.88
CA LEU A 441 14.16 -1.28 -16.74
C LEU A 441 13.89 -1.74 -15.31
N PHE A 442 12.78 -1.29 -14.74
CA PHE A 442 12.37 -1.66 -13.38
C PHE A 442 10.91 -2.09 -13.35
N CYS A 443 10.66 -3.35 -13.02
CA CYS A 443 9.31 -3.91 -12.99
C CYS A 443 9.02 -4.66 -11.71
N MET A 444 8.03 -4.17 -10.97
CA MET A 444 7.61 -4.77 -9.69
C MET A 444 6.45 -5.75 -9.82
N ALA A 445 5.52 -5.54 -10.75
CA ALA A 445 4.50 -6.53 -11.06
C ALA A 445 3.84 -6.30 -12.43
N GLY A 446 3.60 -7.39 -13.18
CA GLY A 446 2.65 -7.43 -14.30
C GLY A 446 2.89 -6.45 -15.46
N ASN A 447 4.14 -6.29 -15.92
CA ASN A 447 4.44 -5.58 -17.17
C ASN A 447 5.26 -6.43 -18.13
N THR A 448 5.17 -6.14 -19.43
CA THR A 448 5.94 -6.81 -20.48
C THR A 448 6.89 -5.81 -21.13
N PHE A 449 8.17 -6.15 -21.23
CA PHE A 449 9.18 -5.40 -21.96
C PHE A 449 9.65 -6.24 -23.13
N LYS A 450 9.61 -5.67 -24.33
CA LYS A 450 9.88 -6.44 -25.54
C LYS A 450 10.67 -5.67 -26.59
N ASP A 451 11.63 -6.35 -27.22
CA ASP A 451 12.40 -5.79 -28.34
C ASP A 451 13.09 -4.45 -27.97
N LEU A 452 13.80 -4.41 -26.84
CA LEU A 452 14.54 -3.23 -26.33
C LEU A 452 16.03 -3.53 -26.16
N VAL A 453 16.88 -2.52 -26.31
CA VAL A 453 18.30 -2.57 -25.94
C VAL A 453 18.47 -1.80 -24.63
N VAL A 454 19.13 -2.40 -23.64
CA VAL A 454 19.33 -1.81 -22.31
C VAL A 454 20.81 -1.84 -21.95
N LYS A 455 21.42 -0.67 -21.79
CA LYS A 455 22.87 -0.55 -21.56
C LYS A 455 23.23 0.48 -20.51
N TYR A 456 24.44 0.30 -19.98
CA TYR A 456 25.16 1.28 -19.15
C TYR A 456 24.39 1.76 -17.89
N ALA A 457 23.51 0.93 -17.34
CA ALA A 457 22.93 1.19 -16.02
C ALA A 457 24.02 1.11 -14.94
N ASN A 458 23.89 1.95 -13.92
CA ASN A 458 24.83 2.05 -12.80
C ASN A 458 24.94 0.74 -12.00
N GLN A 459 23.85 -0.02 -11.89
CA GLN A 459 23.81 -1.29 -11.17
C GLN A 459 23.21 -2.41 -12.03
N ILE A 460 21.90 -2.40 -12.24
CA ILE A 460 21.17 -3.51 -12.84
C ILE A 460 20.63 -3.07 -14.20
N GLY A 461 20.84 -3.84 -15.27
CA GLY A 461 20.23 -3.50 -16.56
C GLY A 461 18.70 -3.57 -16.48
N VAL A 462 18.18 -4.76 -16.16
CA VAL A 462 16.75 -5.06 -16.12
C VAL A 462 16.39 -5.77 -14.82
N LEU A 463 15.45 -5.21 -14.08
CA LEU A 463 14.85 -5.86 -12.91
C LEU A 463 13.40 -6.23 -13.22
N ILE A 464 13.08 -7.52 -13.11
CA ILE A 464 11.75 -8.07 -13.41
C ILE A 464 11.23 -8.95 -12.26
N ALA A 465 10.13 -8.52 -11.66
CA ALA A 465 9.46 -9.24 -10.59
C ALA A 465 8.07 -9.77 -10.96
N ASP A 466 7.45 -10.58 -10.10
CA ASP A 466 6.02 -10.95 -10.12
C ASP A 466 5.25 -10.74 -11.44
N ARG A 467 5.13 -11.77 -12.29
CA ARG A 467 4.45 -11.72 -13.61
C ARG A 467 5.06 -10.77 -14.65
N CYS A 468 6.18 -10.09 -14.36
CA CYS A 468 6.88 -9.30 -15.36
C CYS A 468 7.56 -10.21 -16.40
N ILE A 469 7.54 -9.76 -17.65
CA ILE A 469 8.06 -10.51 -18.80
C ILE A 469 9.11 -9.65 -19.52
N GLY A 470 10.33 -10.16 -19.65
CA GLY A 470 11.34 -9.66 -20.60
C GLY A 470 11.42 -10.59 -21.81
N GLU A 471 11.22 -10.06 -23.01
CA GLU A 471 11.22 -10.81 -24.26
C GLU A 471 12.05 -10.13 -25.35
N GLY A 472 12.99 -10.83 -25.98
CA GLY A 472 13.73 -10.21 -27.09
C GLY A 472 14.66 -9.07 -26.67
N LEU A 473 15.02 -8.99 -25.39
CA LEU A 473 15.83 -7.91 -24.84
C LEU A 473 17.31 -8.10 -25.18
N GLU A 474 18.02 -6.99 -25.36
CA GLU A 474 19.49 -6.96 -25.45
C GLU A 474 20.04 -6.19 -24.25
N ILE A 475 20.52 -6.90 -23.24
CA ILE A 475 20.91 -6.35 -21.95
C ILE A 475 22.43 -6.43 -21.85
N ALA A 476 23.12 -5.30 -22.00
CA ALA A 476 24.57 -5.32 -22.12
C ALA A 476 25.27 -4.24 -21.30
N ASP A 477 26.52 -4.53 -20.93
CA ASP A 477 27.47 -3.53 -20.42
C ASP A 477 26.98 -2.76 -19.17
N ASN A 478 26.24 -3.40 -18.27
CA ASN A 478 25.78 -2.75 -17.03
C ASN A 478 26.83 -2.82 -15.91
N GLY A 479 26.71 -1.93 -14.93
CA GLY A 479 27.67 -1.72 -13.84
C GLY A 479 27.77 -2.88 -12.84
N ALA A 480 26.72 -3.69 -12.70
CA ALA A 480 26.71 -4.93 -11.92
C ALA A 480 26.00 -6.05 -12.69
N THR A 481 24.70 -6.29 -12.44
CA THR A 481 23.92 -7.39 -12.99
C THR A 481 23.24 -7.02 -14.30
N GLY A 482 23.18 -7.93 -15.27
CA GLY A 482 22.37 -7.77 -16.48
C GLY A 482 20.88 -7.80 -16.16
N ALA A 483 20.36 -8.98 -15.84
CA ALA A 483 18.95 -9.19 -15.48
C ALA A 483 18.80 -9.71 -14.04
N TYR A 484 17.96 -9.06 -13.24
CA TYR A 484 17.59 -9.51 -11.90
C TYR A 484 16.13 -9.97 -11.89
N LEU A 485 15.92 -11.27 -11.71
CA LEU A 485 14.61 -11.87 -11.46
C LEU A 485 14.40 -12.08 -9.95
N PHE A 486 13.31 -11.52 -9.40
CA PHE A 486 12.92 -11.77 -8.00
C PHE A 486 11.39 -11.76 -7.79
N ASN A 487 10.88 -12.30 -6.68
CA ASN A 487 9.49 -12.05 -6.27
C ASN A 487 9.47 -11.12 -5.05
N THR A 488 8.52 -10.17 -5.02
CA THR A 488 8.35 -9.24 -3.89
C THR A 488 7.77 -9.93 -2.67
N SER A 489 7.04 -11.04 -2.86
CA SER A 489 6.54 -11.90 -1.79
C SER A 489 6.83 -13.37 -2.08
N PRO A 490 7.43 -14.12 -1.13
CA PRO A 490 7.66 -15.55 -1.29
C PRO A 490 6.35 -16.37 -1.30
N SER A 491 5.21 -15.77 -0.95
CA SER A 491 3.90 -16.44 -0.96
C SER A 491 3.16 -16.35 -2.30
N THR A 492 3.52 -15.42 -3.18
CA THR A 492 2.81 -15.20 -4.45
C THR A 492 3.36 -16.15 -5.53
N ASN A 493 2.45 -16.91 -6.14
CA ASN A 493 2.75 -17.82 -7.26
C ASN A 493 2.57 -17.06 -8.59
N THR A 494 3.45 -16.09 -8.83
CA THR A 494 3.27 -15.10 -9.91
C THR A 494 4.36 -15.14 -10.97
N GLY A 495 5.59 -15.56 -10.64
CA GLY A 495 6.68 -15.91 -11.56
C GLY A 495 7.07 -14.87 -12.61
N SER A 496 8.31 -14.37 -12.60
CA SER A 496 8.84 -13.56 -13.71
C SER A 496 9.36 -14.44 -14.85
N ILE A 497 9.36 -13.88 -16.07
CA ILE A 497 9.81 -14.58 -17.29
C ILE A 497 10.89 -13.76 -17.99
N LEU A 498 12.03 -14.37 -18.31
CA LEU A 498 13.01 -13.82 -19.24
C LEU A 498 13.25 -14.80 -20.39
N ARG A 499 12.98 -14.37 -21.62
CA ARG A 499 13.06 -15.24 -22.79
C ARG A 499 13.57 -14.56 -24.05
N TYR A 500 14.13 -15.36 -24.96
CA TYR A 500 14.56 -14.90 -26.28
C TYR A 500 15.52 -13.69 -26.23
N SER A 501 16.24 -13.53 -25.12
CA SER A 501 17.03 -12.33 -24.84
C SER A 501 18.53 -12.63 -24.86
N THR A 502 19.32 -11.59 -25.07
CA THR A 502 20.78 -11.62 -24.97
C THR A 502 21.21 -10.83 -23.73
N VAL A 503 22.11 -11.39 -22.93
CA VAL A 503 22.67 -10.78 -21.73
C VAL A 503 24.19 -10.82 -21.78
N ASP A 504 24.82 -9.66 -21.93
CA ASP A 504 26.22 -9.56 -22.39
C ASP A 504 27.10 -8.62 -21.53
N ASN A 505 28.32 -9.03 -21.22
CA ASN A 505 29.38 -8.17 -20.66
C ASN A 505 29.01 -7.36 -19.39
N ASN A 506 28.15 -7.90 -18.52
CA ASN A 506 27.80 -7.27 -17.25
C ASN A 506 28.87 -7.55 -16.18
N SER A 507 29.11 -6.60 -15.27
CA SER A 507 30.28 -6.63 -14.38
C SER A 507 30.24 -7.77 -13.34
N THR A 508 29.06 -8.18 -12.88
CA THR A 508 28.91 -9.26 -11.90
C THR A 508 28.20 -10.44 -12.52
N ASP A 509 26.88 -10.36 -12.69
CA ASP A 509 26.04 -11.48 -13.10
C ASP A 509 25.37 -11.15 -14.42
N GLY A 510 25.26 -12.13 -15.32
CA GLY A 510 24.37 -12.05 -16.45
C GLY A 510 22.94 -12.04 -15.92
N VAL A 511 22.52 -13.13 -15.31
CA VAL A 511 21.19 -13.28 -14.70
C VAL A 511 21.30 -13.64 -13.23
N TYR A 512 20.75 -12.82 -12.36
CA TYR A 512 20.65 -13.09 -10.92
C TYR A 512 19.21 -13.47 -10.56
N MET A 513 19.04 -14.59 -9.87
CA MET A 513 17.75 -15.20 -9.54
C MET A 513 17.61 -15.39 -8.03
N ALA A 514 16.71 -14.67 -7.37
CA ALA A 514 16.55 -14.77 -5.91
C ALA A 514 15.09 -14.71 -5.45
N ASN A 515 14.76 -15.51 -4.42
CA ASN A 515 13.42 -15.59 -3.81
C ASN A 515 12.29 -15.82 -4.84
N LEU A 516 12.57 -16.58 -5.89
CA LEU A 516 11.63 -16.80 -6.99
C LEU A 516 10.65 -17.93 -6.72
N LYS A 517 9.44 -17.78 -7.24
CA LYS A 517 8.45 -18.85 -7.31
C LYS A 517 7.80 -18.85 -8.69
N ASN A 518 7.84 -19.99 -9.38
CA ASN A 518 7.26 -20.19 -10.72
C ASN A 518 7.87 -19.31 -11.83
N ALA A 519 9.14 -18.92 -11.67
CA ALA A 519 9.84 -18.14 -12.68
C ALA A 519 10.33 -19.02 -13.85
N GLN A 520 10.54 -18.38 -15.01
CA GLN A 520 10.97 -19.05 -16.23
C GLN A 520 12.08 -18.26 -16.93
N LEU A 521 13.24 -18.91 -17.12
CA LEU A 521 14.37 -18.37 -17.87
C LEU A 521 14.66 -19.31 -19.05
N TYR A 522 14.34 -18.89 -20.28
CA TYR A 522 14.56 -19.79 -21.42
C TYR A 522 14.86 -19.17 -22.78
N ASN A 523 15.57 -19.92 -23.61
CA ASN A 523 15.98 -19.50 -24.96
C ASN A 523 16.79 -18.18 -24.96
N ASN A 524 17.66 -17.99 -23.97
CA ASN A 524 18.52 -16.81 -23.86
C ASN A 524 19.97 -17.12 -24.26
N VAL A 525 20.70 -16.09 -24.67
CA VAL A 525 22.16 -16.12 -24.86
C VAL A 525 22.80 -15.26 -23.78
N ILE A 526 23.61 -15.86 -22.90
CA ILE A 526 24.21 -15.20 -21.75
C ILE A 526 25.72 -15.32 -21.84
N ARG A 527 26.43 -14.22 -22.06
CA ARG A 527 27.87 -14.29 -22.35
C ARG A 527 28.70 -13.15 -21.77
N GLY A 528 30.00 -13.39 -21.59
CA GLY A 528 30.96 -12.36 -21.18
C GLY A 528 30.75 -11.77 -19.78
N ASN A 529 29.93 -12.40 -18.94
CA ASN A 529 29.64 -11.91 -17.59
C ASN A 529 30.62 -12.52 -16.56
N GLY A 530 30.64 -11.98 -15.33
CA GLY A 530 31.30 -12.65 -14.21
C GLY A 530 30.67 -14.03 -13.98
N THR A 531 29.42 -14.07 -13.51
CA THR A 531 28.62 -15.29 -13.45
C THR A 531 27.52 -15.23 -14.51
N GLY A 532 27.33 -16.28 -15.30
CA GLY A 532 26.28 -16.35 -16.31
C GLY A 532 24.89 -16.32 -15.65
N ILE A 533 24.59 -17.33 -14.83
CA ILE A 533 23.37 -17.41 -14.01
C ILE A 533 23.75 -17.65 -12.55
N ASP A 534 23.37 -16.75 -11.65
CA ASP A 534 23.47 -16.93 -10.19
C ASP A 534 22.09 -17.24 -9.62
N VAL A 535 21.93 -18.43 -9.04
CA VAL A 535 20.70 -18.90 -8.40
C VAL A 535 20.87 -18.85 -6.88
N ASN A 536 20.17 -17.92 -6.25
CA ASN A 536 20.19 -17.72 -4.81
C ASN A 536 18.99 -18.40 -4.10
N ASN A 537 19.00 -18.29 -2.78
CA ASN A 537 18.00 -18.81 -1.86
C ASN A 537 16.55 -18.47 -2.24
N GLY A 538 15.65 -19.40 -1.88
CA GLY A 538 14.21 -19.21 -2.02
C GLY A 538 13.67 -19.36 -3.44
N THR A 539 14.48 -19.86 -4.39
CA THR A 539 14.11 -20.04 -5.81
C THR A 539 13.43 -21.38 -6.07
N ASN A 540 12.13 -21.45 -5.78
CA ASN A 540 11.31 -22.66 -5.87
C ASN A 540 10.43 -22.67 -7.13
N ASP A 541 9.97 -23.86 -7.53
CA ASP A 541 9.07 -24.07 -8.68
C ASP A 541 9.55 -23.40 -9.99
N THR A 542 10.85 -23.14 -10.11
CA THR A 542 11.43 -22.29 -11.14
C THR A 542 12.13 -23.13 -12.20
N SER A 543 12.11 -22.67 -13.46
CA SER A 543 12.73 -23.40 -14.57
C SER A 543 13.75 -22.59 -15.37
N ILE A 544 14.90 -23.19 -15.65
CA ILE A 544 15.93 -22.66 -16.55
C ILE A 544 16.11 -23.63 -17.74
N ARG A 545 15.78 -23.20 -18.96
CA ARG A 545 15.74 -24.12 -20.12
C ARG A 545 16.31 -23.52 -21.40
N ASN A 546 17.02 -24.32 -22.20
CA ASN A 546 17.46 -23.92 -23.54
C ASN A 546 18.29 -22.62 -23.58
N ASN A 547 19.04 -22.31 -22.52
CA ASN A 547 19.92 -21.14 -22.52
C ASN A 547 21.30 -21.53 -23.05
N ILE A 548 21.97 -20.57 -23.69
CA ILE A 548 23.35 -20.70 -24.19
C ILE A 548 24.24 -19.81 -23.32
N LEU A 549 25.22 -20.39 -22.63
CA LEU A 549 26.15 -19.69 -21.73
C LEU A 549 27.58 -19.78 -22.28
N ILE A 550 28.18 -18.64 -22.65
CA ILE A 550 29.48 -18.63 -23.33
C ILE A 550 30.38 -17.56 -22.71
N ASP A 551 31.66 -17.84 -22.53
CA ASP A 551 32.66 -16.84 -22.08
C ASP A 551 32.31 -16.11 -20.76
N ASN A 552 31.53 -16.74 -19.88
CA ASN A 552 31.31 -16.23 -18.52
C ASN A 552 32.44 -16.76 -17.60
N THR A 553 32.83 -16.01 -16.57
CA THR A 553 33.85 -16.51 -15.61
C THR A 553 33.36 -17.79 -14.90
N LYS A 554 32.07 -17.82 -14.55
CA LYS A 554 31.31 -19.00 -14.11
C LYS A 554 30.04 -19.09 -14.96
N ASN A 555 29.66 -20.26 -15.45
CA ASN A 555 28.41 -20.37 -16.22
C ASN A 555 27.18 -20.34 -15.31
N ILE A 556 27.14 -21.22 -14.30
CA ILE A 556 26.05 -21.26 -13.32
C ILE A 556 26.63 -21.34 -11.91
N GLU A 557 26.13 -20.51 -11.01
CA GLU A 557 26.46 -20.52 -9.58
C GLU A 557 25.18 -20.75 -8.75
N PHE A 558 25.27 -21.60 -7.72
CA PHE A 558 24.16 -21.92 -6.83
C PHE A 558 24.46 -21.48 -5.41
N ASN A 559 24.00 -20.30 -5.02
CA ASN A 559 24.15 -19.75 -3.68
C ASN A 559 22.99 -20.15 -2.75
N ILE A 560 22.95 -21.43 -2.36
CA ILE A 560 21.81 -22.04 -1.68
C ILE A 560 22.12 -22.36 -0.20
N GLY A 561 21.41 -21.72 0.71
CA GLY A 561 21.35 -21.98 2.16
C GLY A 561 20.10 -22.75 2.64
N GLY A 562 19.16 -23.11 1.76
CA GLY A 562 17.95 -23.91 2.08
C GLY A 562 17.46 -24.76 0.90
N ALA A 563 16.60 -25.75 1.12
CA ALA A 563 16.19 -26.67 0.04
C ALA A 563 15.46 -25.94 -1.11
N LEU A 564 15.89 -26.18 -2.36
CA LEU A 564 15.13 -25.83 -3.55
C LEU A 564 14.06 -26.90 -3.81
N THR A 565 12.80 -26.49 -3.97
CA THR A 565 11.69 -27.40 -4.33
C THR A 565 11.28 -27.19 -5.77
N ASN A 566 11.11 -28.29 -6.52
CA ASN A 566 10.64 -28.31 -7.92
C ASN A 566 11.43 -27.42 -8.90
N PHE A 567 12.70 -27.13 -8.62
CA PHE A 567 13.57 -26.42 -9.55
C PHE A 567 13.96 -27.33 -10.73
N VAL A 568 13.86 -26.83 -11.96
CA VAL A 568 14.17 -27.60 -13.18
C VAL A 568 15.18 -26.87 -14.06
N ALA A 569 16.36 -27.45 -14.22
CA ALA A 569 17.34 -27.05 -15.23
C ALA A 569 17.41 -28.11 -16.34
N SER A 570 17.19 -27.72 -17.60
CA SER A 570 17.24 -28.69 -18.72
C SER A 570 17.68 -28.06 -20.04
N HIS A 571 18.45 -28.81 -20.84
CA HIS A 571 18.85 -28.41 -22.21
C HIS A 571 19.59 -27.06 -22.30
N ASN A 572 20.29 -26.66 -21.24
CA ASN A 572 21.19 -25.51 -21.32
C ASN A 572 22.52 -25.95 -21.93
N ASN A 573 23.09 -25.14 -22.82
CA ASN A 573 24.37 -25.38 -23.47
C ASN A 573 25.40 -24.39 -22.93
N TRP A 574 26.63 -24.84 -22.67
CA TRP A 574 27.69 -23.97 -22.21
C TRP A 574 29.06 -24.34 -22.77
N SER A 575 29.96 -23.35 -22.91
CA SER A 575 31.28 -23.55 -23.50
C SER A 575 32.22 -24.34 -22.60
N ASN A 576 33.02 -25.25 -23.19
CA ASN A 576 34.12 -25.96 -22.52
C ASN A 576 35.28 -24.99 -22.24
N GLY A 577 35.71 -24.88 -20.97
CA GLY A 577 36.93 -24.15 -20.57
C GLY A 577 36.75 -23.16 -19.41
N THR A 578 35.52 -22.88 -19.02
CA THR A 578 35.15 -22.09 -17.83
C THR A 578 34.73 -23.02 -16.70
N VAL A 579 34.69 -22.57 -15.45
CA VAL A 579 34.21 -23.42 -14.32
C VAL A 579 32.74 -23.75 -14.57
N ASP A 580 32.44 -25.02 -14.89
CA ASP A 580 31.14 -25.50 -15.39
C ASP A 580 29.97 -25.08 -14.49
N SER A 581 30.10 -25.35 -13.20
CA SER A 581 29.14 -24.96 -12.17
C SER A 581 29.85 -24.85 -10.82
N HIS A 582 29.63 -23.76 -10.09
CA HIS A 582 30.09 -23.60 -8.71
C HIS A 582 28.90 -23.81 -7.76
N TRP A 583 29.03 -24.78 -6.86
CA TRP A 583 28.01 -25.14 -5.87
C TRP A 583 28.35 -24.58 -4.50
#